data_AF-K4G0I1-F1
#
_entry.id   AF-K4G0I1-F1
#
_cell.length_a   1.000
_cell.length_b   1.000
_cell.length_c   1.000
_cell.angle_alpha   90.00
_cell.angle_beta   90.00
_cell.angle_gamma   90.00
#
_symmetry.space_group_name_H-M   'P 1'
#
loop_
_entity.id
_entity.type
_entity.pdbx_description
1 polymer ?
#
loop_
_entity_poly.entity_id
_entity_poly.type
_entity_poly.pdbx_seq_one_letter_code
_entity_poly.pdbx_strand_id
1 'polypeptide(L)'
;MNKVTQVIALATFPSLALASGRVFAQSNRQKKELLKVDQLSLYTVPIEIYRYEEDRPSHLEETISVFRQSAEPYTTWCQGVYTTVKPKIENIVQRGKDSYVFLKNPPPEFYPRAGIIALAGFAGLVLAGRGSRVRKTIYSFGFLATCAFVYYPKEVIEAAKVSGSALYEMSIQGYLSVESLWKENTDKKRRLASKVESSQVEGVPSVKPTNSSS
;
A
#
# COMPACT_ATOMS: atom_id res chain seq x y z
N MET A 1 43.55 -1.80 -4.96
CA MET A 1 42.91 -0.48 -4.68
C MET A 1 41.57 -0.47 -5.40
N ASN A 2 40.37 -0.28 -4.84
CA ASN A 2 39.83 -0.12 -3.50
C ASN A 2 38.40 -0.72 -3.50
N LYS A 3 37.98 -1.26 -2.36
CA LYS A 3 36.74 -2.01 -2.13
C LYS A 3 35.52 -1.06 -2.07
N VAL A 4 34.37 -1.48 -2.60
CA VAL A 4 33.07 -0.85 -2.33
C VAL A 4 32.31 -1.73 -1.33
N THR A 5 32.34 -1.32 -0.07
CA THR A 5 31.63 -1.95 1.04
C THR A 5 30.16 -1.55 0.99
N GLN A 6 29.25 -2.52 0.81
CA GLN A 6 27.84 -2.33 1.15
C GLN A 6 27.65 -2.64 2.64
N VAL A 7 27.18 -1.66 3.40
CA VAL A 7 26.68 -1.86 4.76
C VAL A 7 25.16 -1.84 4.69
N ILE A 8 24.55 -3.02 4.70
CA ILE A 8 23.12 -3.18 4.93
C ILE A 8 22.92 -2.99 6.43
N ALA A 9 22.47 -1.80 6.82
CA ALA A 9 22.09 -1.50 8.19
C ALA A 9 20.78 -2.22 8.51
N LEU A 10 20.88 -3.38 9.17
CA LEU A 10 19.77 -4.15 9.69
C LEU A 10 19.21 -3.42 10.93
N ALA A 11 17.98 -2.93 10.84
CA ALA A 11 17.28 -2.28 11.94
C ALA A 11 17.02 -3.30 13.07
N THR A 12 17.73 -3.15 14.18
CA THR A 12 17.52 -3.92 15.41
C THR A 12 16.38 -3.27 16.19
N PHE A 13 15.27 -4.00 16.34
CA PHE A 13 14.18 -3.62 17.24
C PHE A 13 14.68 -3.64 18.69
N PRO A 14 14.57 -2.56 19.48
CA PRO A 14 14.94 -2.59 20.88
C PRO A 14 13.96 -3.50 21.63
N SER A 15 14.48 -4.59 22.22
CA SER A 15 13.72 -5.47 23.10
C SER A 15 13.26 -4.69 24.34
N LEU A 16 11.95 -4.60 24.53
CA LEU A 16 11.29 -3.97 25.67
C LEU A 16 11.56 -4.80 26.94
N ALA A 17 12.45 -4.32 27.81
CA ALA A 17 12.73 -4.94 29.10
C ALA A 17 11.60 -4.62 30.09
N LEU A 18 10.80 -5.65 30.43
CA LEU A 18 9.77 -5.60 31.48
C LEU A 18 10.43 -5.54 32.86
N ALA A 19 10.43 -4.36 33.49
CA ALA A 19 10.78 -4.20 34.89
C ALA A 19 9.57 -4.54 35.78
N SER A 20 9.65 -5.66 36.50
CA SER A 20 8.67 -6.07 37.51
C SER A 20 8.86 -5.26 38.79
N GLY A 21 7.95 -4.34 39.08
CA GLY A 21 7.88 -3.63 40.36
C GLY A 21 7.30 -4.53 41.45
N ARG A 22 8.08 -4.81 42.50
CA ARG A 22 7.60 -5.47 43.72
C ARG A 22 6.86 -4.45 44.58
N VAL A 23 5.58 -4.70 44.85
CA VAL A 23 4.79 -3.91 45.80
C VAL A 23 5.20 -4.30 47.23
N PHE A 24 5.70 -3.32 47.99
CA PHE A 24 5.97 -3.45 49.42
C PHE A 24 4.66 -3.20 50.19
N ALA A 25 4.02 -4.26 50.69
CA ALA A 25 2.94 -4.14 51.66
C ALA A 25 3.55 -3.93 53.06
N GLN A 26 3.64 -2.69 53.50
CA GLN A 26 4.06 -2.33 54.84
C GLN A 26 2.91 -2.59 55.83
N SER A 27 2.87 -3.78 56.43
CA SER A 27 1.93 -4.04 57.53
C SER A 27 2.42 -3.36 58.81
N ASN A 28 1.83 -2.21 59.13
CA ASN A 28 1.98 -1.58 60.43
C ASN A 28 1.20 -2.40 61.48
N ARG A 29 1.87 -3.34 62.16
CA ARG A 29 1.32 -3.99 63.35
C ARG A 29 1.56 -3.09 64.56
N GLN A 30 0.57 -2.26 64.89
CA GLN A 30 0.49 -1.67 66.21
C GLN A 30 -0.14 -2.65 67.21
N LYS A 31 0.55 -2.84 68.34
CA LYS A 31 0.06 -3.45 69.58
C LYS A 31 -1.30 -2.86 69.97
N LYS A 32 -2.28 -3.71 70.30
CA LYS A 32 -3.38 -3.35 71.21
C LYS A 32 -3.77 -4.53 72.11
N GLU A 33 -3.97 -4.15 73.37
CA GLU A 33 -4.36 -4.96 74.51
C GLU A 33 -5.73 -5.64 74.34
N LEU A 34 -5.87 -6.80 74.99
CA LEU A 34 -7.08 -7.46 75.48
C LEU A 34 -8.44 -6.87 75.00
N LEU A 35 -8.93 -7.36 73.86
CA LEU A 35 -10.30 -7.12 73.40
C LEU A 35 -11.23 -8.25 73.88
N LYS A 36 -12.38 -7.87 74.46
CA LYS A 36 -13.43 -8.76 74.97
C LYS A 36 -14.12 -9.54 73.84
N VAL A 37 -14.35 -10.83 74.10
CA VAL A 37 -14.97 -11.81 73.16
C VAL A 37 -16.38 -11.42 72.70
N ASP A 38 -17.08 -10.58 73.47
CA ASP A 38 -18.46 -10.14 73.19
C ASP A 38 -18.59 -9.09 72.06
N GLN A 39 -17.47 -8.56 71.54
CA GLN A 39 -17.44 -7.70 70.34
C GLN A 39 -17.07 -8.48 69.07
N LEU A 40 -16.92 -9.81 69.17
CA LEU A 40 -16.63 -10.71 68.05
C LEU A 40 -17.92 -11.25 67.41
N SER A 41 -18.92 -10.40 67.19
CA SER A 41 -20.12 -10.78 66.44
C SER A 41 -19.75 -10.97 64.96
N LEU A 42 -19.45 -12.20 64.58
CA LEU A 42 -19.01 -12.66 63.25
C LEU A 42 -19.93 -12.32 62.06
N TYR A 43 -21.12 -11.75 62.31
CA TYR A 43 -22.12 -11.50 61.26
C TYR A 43 -22.73 -10.08 61.28
N THR A 44 -22.27 -9.18 62.17
CA THR A 44 -22.68 -7.78 62.10
C THR A 44 -21.68 -7.02 61.26
N VAL A 45 -21.99 -6.89 59.97
CA VAL A 45 -21.31 -5.92 59.09
C VAL A 45 -21.81 -4.54 59.52
N PRO A 46 -20.95 -3.64 60.02
CA PRO A 46 -21.36 -2.26 60.23
C PRO A 46 -21.85 -1.71 58.89
N ILE A 47 -23.00 -1.05 58.87
CA ILE A 47 -23.51 -0.35 57.69
C ILE A 47 -22.62 0.90 57.52
N GLU A 48 -21.39 0.70 57.09
CA GLU A 48 -20.56 1.75 56.53
C GLU A 48 -21.22 2.10 55.20
N ILE A 49 -21.86 3.26 55.17
CA ILE A 49 -22.31 3.86 53.92
C ILE A 49 -21.04 4.16 53.13
N TYR A 50 -20.63 3.21 52.29
CA TYR A 50 -19.57 3.40 51.31
C TYR A 50 -20.08 4.46 50.34
N ARG A 51 -19.78 5.72 50.65
CA ARG A 51 -19.70 6.75 49.63
C ARG A 51 -18.52 6.33 48.77
N TYR A 52 -18.84 5.77 47.61
CA TYR A 52 -17.90 5.65 46.50
C TYR A 52 -17.57 7.09 46.09
N GLU A 53 -16.65 7.72 46.81
CA GLU A 53 -15.92 8.85 46.24
C GLU A 53 -15.12 8.22 45.11
N GLU A 54 -15.49 8.57 43.87
CA GLU A 54 -14.66 8.32 42.70
C GLU A 54 -13.25 8.78 43.09
N ASP A 55 -12.36 7.82 43.40
CA ASP A 55 -11.00 8.12 43.81
C ASP A 55 -10.43 9.05 42.75
N ARG A 56 -9.91 10.22 43.18
CA ARG A 56 -9.36 11.22 42.27
C ARG A 56 -8.43 10.50 41.29
N PRO A 57 -8.67 10.59 39.97
CA PRO A 57 -8.06 9.68 39.00
C PRO A 57 -6.56 9.71 39.23
N SER A 58 -6.01 8.55 39.57
CA SER A 58 -4.57 8.46 39.74
C SER A 58 -3.93 8.78 38.39
N HIS A 59 -2.74 9.37 38.41
CA HIS A 59 -2.04 9.75 37.17
C HIS A 59 -1.87 8.56 36.19
N LEU A 60 -1.94 7.32 36.70
CA LEU A 60 -1.92 6.09 35.91
C LEU A 60 -3.25 5.80 35.21
N GLU A 61 -4.38 6.02 35.90
CA GLU A 61 -5.72 5.84 35.32
C GLU A 61 -5.98 6.84 34.21
N GLU A 62 -5.52 8.08 34.38
CA GLU A 62 -5.60 9.10 33.33
C GLU A 62 -4.75 8.70 32.11
N THR A 63 -3.54 8.19 32.32
CA THR A 63 -2.67 7.74 31.22
C THR A 63 -3.26 6.54 30.47
N ILE A 64 -3.84 5.58 31.18
CA ILE A 64 -4.49 4.41 30.58
C ILE A 64 -5.77 4.83 29.84
N SER A 65 -6.51 5.82 30.37
CA SER A 65 -7.69 6.39 29.73
C SER A 65 -7.33 7.10 28.41
N VAL A 66 -6.30 7.95 28.41
CA VAL A 66 -5.80 8.62 27.19
C VAL A 66 -5.28 7.58 26.19
N PHE A 67 -4.58 6.55 26.67
CA PHE A 67 -4.11 5.47 25.81
C PHE A 67 -5.28 4.74 25.15
N ARG A 68 -6.33 4.38 25.91
CA ARG A 68 -7.52 3.72 25.38
C ARG A 68 -8.24 4.61 24.37
N GLN A 69 -8.43 5.88 24.69
CA GLN A 69 -9.12 6.82 23.83
C GLN A 69 -8.34 7.08 22.53
N SER A 70 -7.00 7.08 22.59
CA SER A 70 -6.17 7.13 21.38
C SER A 70 -6.19 5.82 20.58
N ALA A 71 -6.43 4.67 21.22
CA ALA A 71 -6.49 3.35 20.58
C ALA A 71 -7.86 3.05 19.93
N GLU A 72 -8.95 3.62 20.43
CA GLU A 72 -10.30 3.49 19.89
C GLU A 72 -10.39 3.63 18.35
N PRO A 73 -9.86 4.69 17.72
CA PRO A 73 -9.92 4.83 16.26
C PRO A 73 -9.15 3.75 15.49
N TYR A 74 -8.10 3.17 16.07
CA TYR A 74 -7.37 2.06 15.44
C TYR A 74 -8.16 0.76 15.48
N THR A 75 -8.90 0.52 16.57
CA THR A 75 -9.74 -0.68 16.69
C THR A 75 -10.90 -0.65 15.70
N THR A 76 -11.53 0.52 15.49
CA THR A 76 -12.63 0.67 14.53
C THR A 76 -12.14 0.53 13.08
N TRP A 77 -10.96 1.08 12.74
CA TRP A 77 -10.34 0.88 11.43
C TRP A 77 -10.01 -0.59 11.17
N CYS A 78 -9.39 -1.27 12.15
CA CYS A 78 -9.04 -2.69 12.04
C CYS A 78 -10.29 -3.55 11.86
N GLN A 79 -11.37 -3.27 12.60
CA GLN A 79 -12.66 -3.93 12.43
C GLN A 79 -13.21 -3.74 11.01
N GLY A 80 -13.14 -2.53 10.43
CA GLY A 80 -13.60 -2.25 9.07
C GLY A 80 -12.79 -3.00 7.99
N VAL A 81 -11.47 -3.10 8.15
CA VAL A 81 -10.62 -3.87 7.24
C VAL A 81 -10.91 -5.36 7.40
N TYR A 82 -11.04 -5.85 8.62
CA TYR A 82 -11.29 -7.27 8.90
C TYR A 82 -12.64 -7.74 8.31
N THR A 83 -13.71 -6.97 8.47
CA THR A 83 -15.02 -7.29 7.90
C THR A 83 -15.02 -7.29 6.38
N THR A 84 -14.13 -6.51 5.75
CA THR A 84 -13.96 -6.49 4.29
C THR A 84 -13.10 -7.66 3.79
N VAL A 85 -12.06 -8.03 4.53
CA VAL A 85 -11.10 -9.06 4.13
C VAL A 85 -11.64 -10.47 4.41
N LYS A 86 -12.37 -10.67 5.52
CA LYS A 86 -12.96 -11.95 5.90
C LYS A 86 -13.78 -12.61 4.77
N PRO A 87 -14.79 -11.97 4.16
CA PRO A 87 -15.56 -12.58 3.08
C PRO A 87 -14.72 -12.81 1.82
N LYS A 88 -13.69 -11.99 1.55
CA LYS A 88 -12.78 -12.22 0.42
C LYS A 88 -11.99 -13.51 0.60
N ILE A 89 -11.46 -13.75 1.80
CA ILE A 89 -10.74 -14.99 2.12
C ILE A 89 -11.68 -16.19 2.04
N GLU A 90 -12.89 -16.08 2.60
CA GLU A 90 -13.89 -17.14 2.53
C GLU A 90 -14.25 -17.49 1.07
N ASN A 91 -14.45 -16.48 0.21
CA ASN A 91 -14.68 -16.67 -1.22
C ASN A 91 -13.49 -17.35 -1.93
N ILE A 92 -12.25 -16.99 -1.58
CA ILE A 92 -11.05 -17.62 -2.14
C ILE A 92 -10.95 -19.07 -1.69
N VAL A 93 -11.21 -19.36 -0.41
CA VAL A 93 -11.20 -20.72 0.13
C VAL A 93 -12.29 -21.57 -0.52
N GLN A 94 -13.49 -21.02 -0.69
CA GLN A 94 -14.61 -21.70 -1.33
C GLN A 94 -14.29 -22.01 -2.79
N ARG A 95 -13.83 -21.01 -3.56
CA ARG A 95 -13.36 -21.20 -4.94
C ARG A 95 -12.21 -22.22 -5.02
N GLY A 96 -11.33 -22.25 -4.03
CA GLY A 96 -10.26 -23.24 -3.92
C GLY A 96 -10.79 -24.65 -3.72
N LYS A 97 -11.80 -24.83 -2.86
CA LYS A 97 -12.49 -26.12 -2.66
C LYS A 97 -13.20 -26.59 -3.93
N ASP A 98 -13.91 -25.69 -4.62
CA ASP A 98 -14.59 -26.02 -5.87
C ASP A 98 -13.59 -26.45 -6.95
N SER A 99 -12.46 -25.74 -7.04
CA SER A 99 -11.34 -26.10 -7.91
C SER A 99 -10.71 -27.44 -7.53
N TYR A 100 -10.56 -27.73 -6.23
CA TYR A 100 -10.06 -29.01 -5.75
C TYR A 100 -10.98 -30.17 -6.14
N VAL A 101 -12.29 -30.02 -6.00
CA VAL A 101 -13.27 -31.04 -6.43
C VAL A 101 -13.19 -31.26 -7.94
N PHE A 102 -13.00 -30.20 -8.72
CA PHE A 102 -12.82 -30.26 -10.17
C PHE A 102 -11.51 -30.96 -10.58
N LEU A 103 -10.41 -30.69 -9.87
CA LEU A 103 -9.13 -31.37 -10.08
C LEU A 103 -9.16 -32.83 -9.63
N LYS A 104 -10.02 -33.19 -8.67
CA LYS A 104 -10.18 -34.56 -8.18
C LYS A 104 -10.94 -35.46 -9.15
N ASN A 105 -11.92 -34.93 -9.89
CA ASN A 105 -12.64 -35.64 -10.95
C ASN A 105 -12.60 -34.85 -12.27
N PRO A 106 -11.44 -34.73 -12.92
CA PRO A 106 -11.35 -33.94 -14.11
C PRO A 106 -11.96 -34.68 -15.31
N PRO A 107 -12.60 -33.97 -16.24
CA PRO A 107 -12.87 -34.52 -17.55
C PRO A 107 -11.52 -34.91 -18.21
N PRO A 108 -11.46 -36.01 -18.97
CA PRO A 108 -10.22 -36.59 -19.50
C PRO A 108 -9.36 -35.61 -20.35
N GLU A 109 -9.97 -34.51 -20.78
CA GLU A 109 -9.37 -33.47 -21.61
C GLU A 109 -8.62 -32.38 -20.83
N PHE A 110 -8.79 -32.26 -19.50
CA PHE A 110 -8.35 -31.08 -18.75
C PHE A 110 -6.81 -30.97 -18.60
N TYR A 111 -6.15 -32.03 -18.12
CA TYR A 111 -4.70 -32.02 -17.89
C TYR A 111 -3.88 -31.94 -19.17
N PRO A 112 -4.22 -32.64 -20.27
CA PRO A 112 -3.51 -32.48 -21.53
C PRO A 112 -3.58 -31.04 -22.06
N ARG A 113 -4.76 -30.41 -22.02
CA ARG A 113 -4.95 -29.03 -22.47
C ARG A 113 -4.22 -28.03 -21.58
N ALA A 114 -4.38 -28.15 -20.25
CA ALA A 114 -3.69 -27.30 -19.29
C ALA A 114 -2.17 -27.48 -19.34
N GLY A 115 -1.69 -28.71 -19.54
CA GLY A 115 -0.28 -29.05 -19.66
C GLY A 115 0.36 -28.43 -20.91
N ILE A 116 -0.31 -28.49 -22.06
CA ILE A 116 0.16 -27.86 -23.30
C ILE A 116 0.23 -26.33 -23.13
N ILE A 117 -0.80 -25.71 -22.54
CA ILE A 117 -0.82 -24.26 -22.29
C ILE A 117 0.29 -23.85 -21.32
N ALA A 118 0.50 -24.62 -20.24
CA ALA A 118 1.54 -24.35 -19.26
C ALA A 118 2.95 -24.53 -19.86
N LEU A 119 3.18 -25.58 -20.64
CA LEU A 119 4.45 -25.80 -21.34
C LEU A 119 4.69 -24.73 -22.40
N ALA A 120 3.68 -24.31 -23.16
CA ALA A 120 3.78 -23.24 -24.15
C ALA A 120 4.08 -21.89 -23.48
N GLY A 121 3.41 -21.58 -22.36
CA GLY A 121 3.68 -20.38 -21.56
C GLY A 121 5.07 -20.39 -20.91
N PHE A 122 5.49 -21.53 -20.37
CA PHE A 122 6.81 -21.70 -19.77
C PHE A 122 7.93 -21.62 -20.82
N ALA A 123 7.74 -22.25 -21.99
CA ALA A 123 8.64 -22.11 -23.13
C ALA A 123 8.73 -20.65 -23.60
N GLY A 124 7.60 -19.93 -23.64
CA GLY A 124 7.57 -18.49 -23.90
C GLY A 124 8.37 -17.68 -22.86
N LEU A 125 8.28 -18.03 -21.58
CA LEU A 125 9.03 -17.38 -20.51
C LEU A 125 10.54 -17.67 -20.57
N VAL A 126 10.92 -18.90 -20.89
CA VAL A 126 12.31 -19.34 -21.05
C VAL A 126 12.94 -18.68 -22.28
N LEU A 127 12.23 -18.64 -23.41
CA LEU A 127 12.68 -17.97 -24.62
C LEU A 127 12.82 -16.46 -24.39
N ALA A 128 11.91 -15.88 -23.61
CA ALA A 128 11.99 -14.49 -23.18
C ALA A 128 13.09 -14.23 -22.12
N GLY A 129 13.62 -15.27 -21.48
CA GLY A 129 14.77 -15.18 -20.57
C GLY A 129 16.10 -14.85 -21.25
N ARG A 130 16.16 -14.98 -22.59
CA ARG A 130 17.38 -14.79 -23.39
C ARG A 130 17.49 -13.41 -24.06
N GLY A 131 16.80 -12.38 -23.52
CA GLY A 131 16.76 -11.04 -24.12
C GLY A 131 16.40 -9.88 -23.17
N SER A 132 16.24 -8.68 -23.74
CA SER A 132 15.86 -7.45 -23.03
C SER A 132 14.48 -7.54 -22.35
N ARG A 133 14.36 -7.03 -21.13
CA ARG A 133 13.16 -7.16 -20.26
C ARG A 133 11.86 -6.67 -20.90
N VAL A 134 11.93 -5.69 -21.80
CA VAL A 134 10.75 -5.13 -22.49
C VAL A 134 10.25 -6.05 -23.61
N ARG A 135 11.16 -6.66 -24.37
CA ARG A 135 10.79 -7.65 -25.39
C ARG A 135 10.23 -8.91 -24.73
N LYS A 136 10.64 -9.21 -23.50
CA LYS A 136 10.16 -10.33 -22.69
C LYS A 136 8.68 -10.22 -22.32
N THR A 137 8.22 -9.04 -21.89
CA THR A 137 6.81 -8.85 -21.53
C THR A 137 5.91 -8.82 -22.76
N ILE A 138 6.32 -8.12 -23.82
CA ILE A 138 5.53 -8.03 -25.06
C ILE A 138 5.44 -9.40 -25.75
N TYR A 139 6.53 -10.17 -25.80
CA TYR A 139 6.52 -11.50 -26.42
C TYR A 139 5.68 -12.49 -25.62
N SER A 140 5.79 -12.50 -24.29
CA SER A 140 4.98 -13.37 -23.44
C SER A 140 3.48 -13.01 -23.51
N PHE A 141 3.16 -11.72 -23.46
CA PHE A 141 1.77 -11.27 -23.52
C PHE A 141 1.17 -11.50 -24.91
N GLY A 142 1.92 -11.20 -25.97
CA GLY A 142 1.51 -11.43 -27.36
C GLY A 142 1.31 -12.92 -27.67
N PHE A 143 2.22 -13.78 -27.22
CA PHE A 143 2.09 -15.23 -27.41
C PHE A 143 0.90 -15.80 -26.63
N LEU A 144 0.73 -15.41 -25.37
CA LEU A 144 -0.44 -15.81 -24.56
C LEU A 144 -1.76 -15.34 -25.19
N ALA A 145 -1.81 -14.08 -25.66
CA ALA A 145 -2.97 -13.52 -26.33
C ALA A 145 -3.28 -14.27 -27.65
N THR A 146 -2.25 -14.63 -28.42
CA THR A 146 -2.41 -15.40 -29.66
C THR A 146 -2.91 -16.83 -29.36
N CYS A 147 -2.35 -17.50 -28.35
CA CYS A 147 -2.85 -18.80 -27.89
C CYS A 147 -4.32 -18.72 -27.45
N ALA A 148 -4.68 -17.70 -26.67
CA ALA A 148 -6.07 -17.48 -26.25
C ALA A 148 -6.99 -17.20 -27.44
N PHE A 149 -6.54 -16.42 -28.43
CA PHE A 149 -7.29 -16.11 -29.64
C PHE A 149 -7.53 -17.33 -30.52
N VAL A 150 -6.50 -18.17 -30.73
CA VAL A 150 -6.60 -19.40 -31.52
C VAL A 150 -7.48 -20.44 -30.83
N TYR A 151 -7.42 -20.53 -29.49
CA TYR A 151 -8.08 -21.58 -28.72
C TYR A 151 -9.52 -21.22 -28.28
N TYR A 152 -9.82 -19.94 -28.05
CA TYR A 152 -11.17 -19.44 -27.67
C TYR A 152 -11.52 -18.10 -28.34
N PRO A 153 -11.71 -18.05 -29.66
CA PRO A 153 -11.91 -16.80 -30.40
C PRO A 153 -13.19 -16.04 -29.97
N LYS A 154 -14.26 -16.76 -29.63
CA LYS A 154 -15.56 -16.18 -29.27
C LYS A 154 -15.52 -15.30 -28.02
N GLU A 155 -14.83 -15.75 -26.97
CA GLU A 155 -14.70 -15.03 -25.70
C GLU A 155 -13.81 -13.79 -25.85
N VAL A 156 -12.76 -13.90 -26.68
CA VAL A 156 -11.84 -12.80 -26.95
C VAL A 156 -12.52 -11.69 -27.78
N ILE A 157 -13.40 -12.05 -28.72
CA ILE A 157 -14.14 -11.07 -29.55
C ILE A 157 -15.11 -10.24 -28.68
N GLU A 158 -15.84 -10.89 -27.78
CA GLU A 158 -16.77 -10.19 -26.88
C GLU A 158 -16.04 -9.26 -25.93
N ALA A 159 -14.96 -9.74 -25.30
CA ALA A 159 -14.12 -8.93 -24.44
C ALA A 159 -13.48 -7.75 -25.20
N ALA A 160 -12.98 -7.99 -26.42
CA ALA A 160 -12.35 -6.98 -27.25
C ALA A 160 -13.33 -5.86 -27.67
N LYS A 161 -14.61 -6.18 -27.90
CA LYS A 161 -15.63 -5.16 -28.18
C LYS A 161 -15.85 -4.23 -27.00
N VAL A 162 -15.99 -4.78 -25.80
CA VAL A 162 -16.24 -4.01 -24.57
C VAL A 162 -15.00 -3.18 -24.18
N SER A 163 -13.81 -3.76 -24.29
CA SER A 163 -12.57 -3.03 -23.97
C SER A 163 -12.16 -2.04 -25.07
N GLY A 164 -12.49 -2.35 -26.32
CA GLY A 164 -12.08 -1.58 -27.50
C GLY A 164 -12.69 -0.19 -27.53
N SER A 165 -13.96 -0.05 -27.14
CA SER A 165 -14.62 1.26 -27.04
C SER A 165 -14.00 2.13 -25.95
N ALA A 166 -13.77 1.58 -24.75
CA ALA A 166 -13.13 2.31 -23.65
C ALA A 166 -11.68 2.72 -23.99
N LEU A 167 -10.92 1.82 -24.62
CA LEU A 167 -9.56 2.14 -25.08
C LEU A 167 -9.56 3.19 -26.19
N TYR A 168 -10.54 3.17 -27.10
CA TYR A 168 -10.65 4.16 -28.17
C TYR A 168 -10.88 5.56 -27.61
N GLU A 169 -11.84 5.71 -26.68
CA GLU A 169 -12.11 7.00 -26.01
C GLU A 169 -10.88 7.51 -25.23
N MET A 170 -10.25 6.64 -24.44
CA MET A 170 -9.04 6.98 -23.70
C MET A 170 -7.86 7.31 -24.63
N SER A 171 -7.75 6.65 -25.78
CA SER A 171 -6.68 6.89 -26.75
C SER A 171 -6.79 8.26 -27.40
N ILE A 172 -8.02 8.69 -27.74
CA ILE A 172 -8.26 10.04 -28.26
C ILE A 172 -7.90 11.08 -27.20
N GLN A 173 -8.33 10.88 -25.95
CA GLN A 173 -8.01 11.79 -24.86
C GLN A 173 -6.50 11.84 -24.56
N GLY A 174 -5.81 10.71 -24.66
CA GLY A 174 -4.35 10.63 -24.52
C GLY A 174 -3.63 11.35 -25.66
N TYR A 175 -4.06 11.14 -26.90
CA TYR A 175 -3.48 11.81 -28.07
C TYR A 175 -3.63 13.32 -27.97
N LEU A 176 -4.83 13.83 -27.64
CA LEU A 176 -5.08 15.25 -27.46
C LEU A 176 -4.23 15.86 -26.35
N SER A 177 -4.01 15.13 -25.26
CA SER A 177 -3.18 15.58 -24.13
C SER A 177 -1.69 15.64 -24.49
N VAL A 178 -1.21 14.70 -25.32
CA VAL A 178 0.17 14.72 -25.81
C VAL A 178 0.36 15.80 -26.87
N GLU A 179 -0.60 15.98 -27.76
CA GLU A 179 -0.56 17.02 -28.79
C GLU A 179 -0.52 18.42 -28.17
N SER A 180 -1.33 18.68 -27.13
CA SER A 180 -1.33 19.96 -26.43
C SER A 180 0.01 20.24 -25.74
N LEU A 181 0.59 19.25 -25.05
CA LEU A 181 1.91 19.37 -24.42
C LEU A 181 3.04 19.58 -25.45
N TRP A 182 2.97 18.90 -26.61
CA TRP A 182 3.94 19.08 -27.68
C TRP A 182 3.87 20.47 -28.29
N LYS A 183 2.67 20.96 -28.59
CA LYS A 183 2.43 22.30 -29.13
C LYS A 183 2.91 23.37 -28.16
N GLU A 184 2.59 23.26 -26.86
CA GLU A 184 3.05 24.20 -25.84
C GLU A 184 4.58 24.28 -25.76
N ASN A 185 5.27 23.14 -25.79
CA ASN A 185 6.74 23.09 -25.74
C ASN A 185 7.36 23.72 -27.01
N THR A 186 6.76 23.47 -28.18
CA THR A 186 7.19 24.06 -29.46
C THR A 186 6.97 25.57 -29.49
N ASP A 187 5.84 26.06 -29.00
CA ASP A 187 5.52 27.49 -28.92
C ASP A 187 6.40 28.22 -27.91
N LYS A 188 6.69 27.61 -26.75
CA LYS A 188 7.64 28.13 -25.77
C LYS A 188 9.03 28.28 -26.37
N LYS A 189 9.50 27.28 -27.11
CA LYS A 189 10.78 27.32 -27.83
C LYS A 189 10.82 28.44 -28.88
N ARG A 190 9.72 28.63 -29.63
CA ARG A 190 9.59 29.71 -30.63
C ARG A 190 9.62 31.11 -29.97
N ARG A 191 8.89 31.32 -28.86
CA ARG A 191 8.88 32.59 -28.11
C ARG A 191 10.24 32.94 -27.51
N LEU A 192 10.99 31.94 -27.05
CA LEU A 192 12.35 32.13 -26.55
C LEU A 192 13.31 32.56 -27.67
N ALA A 193 13.20 31.96 -28.86
CA ALA A 193 14.00 32.35 -30.01
C ALA A 193 13.72 33.79 -30.48
N SER A 194 12.45 34.20 -30.55
CA SER A 194 12.09 35.57 -30.93
C SER A 194 12.52 36.63 -29.91
N LYS A 195 12.57 36.26 -28.62
CA LYS A 195 13.06 37.18 -27.57
C LYS A 195 14.57 37.37 -27.64
N VAL A 196 15.32 36.33 -27.98
CA VAL A 196 16.78 36.41 -28.20
C VAL A 196 17.09 37.29 -29.41
N GLU A 197 16.30 37.19 -30.49
CA GLU A 197 16.50 37.99 -31.70
C GLU A 197 16.14 39.46 -31.51
N SER A 198 15.05 39.78 -30.80
CA SER A 198 14.69 41.17 -30.48
C SER A 198 15.71 41.87 -29.57
N SER A 199 16.39 41.14 -28.68
CA SER A 199 17.47 41.71 -27.84
C SER A 199 18.78 41.92 -28.59
N GLN A 200 18.98 41.33 -29.77
CA GLN A 200 20.13 41.61 -30.63
C GLN A 200 19.91 42.81 -31.56
N VAL A 201 18.66 43.09 -31.97
CA VAL A 201 18.35 44.21 -32.88
C VAL A 201 18.40 45.58 -32.18
N GLU A 202 18.27 45.65 -30.85
CA GLU A 202 18.32 46.90 -30.08
C GLU A 202 19.77 47.43 -29.83
N GLY A 203 20.80 46.74 -30.32
CA GLY A 203 22.21 47.02 -30.07
C GLY A 203 22.99 47.76 -31.18
N VAL A 204 22.34 48.39 -32.17
CA VAL A 204 23.04 49.11 -33.26
C VAL A 204 22.96 50.63 -33.05
N PRO A 205 24.05 51.32 -32.64
CA PRO A 205 24.08 52.78 -32.66
C PRO A 205 24.31 53.30 -34.08
N SER A 206 23.48 54.26 -34.45
CA SER A 206 23.53 55.08 -35.65
C SER A 206 24.86 55.84 -35.77
N VAL A 207 25.62 55.61 -36.85
CA VAL A 207 26.83 56.37 -37.19
C VAL A 207 26.45 57.58 -38.07
N LYS A 208 26.64 58.77 -37.51
CA LYS A 208 26.51 60.08 -38.16
C LYS A 208 27.69 60.32 -39.13
N PRO A 209 27.50 60.84 -40.35
CA PRO A 209 28.61 61.19 -41.22
C PRO A 209 29.19 62.55 -40.81
N THR A 210 30.49 62.62 -40.58
CA THR A 210 31.25 63.88 -40.45
C THR A 210 32.11 64.09 -41.68
N ASN A 211 31.80 65.16 -42.40
CA ASN A 211 32.60 65.72 -43.49
C ASN A 211 33.79 66.50 -42.90
N SER A 212 34.99 66.33 -43.48
CA SER A 212 36.04 67.37 -43.46
C SER A 212 37.08 67.13 -44.56
N SER A 213 36.98 67.95 -45.61
CA SER A 213 38.05 68.70 -46.29
C SER A 213 39.42 68.04 -46.55
N SER A 214 39.71 67.83 -47.84
CA SER A 214 40.86 68.44 -48.53
C SER A 214 40.39 68.93 -49.91
#